data_AF-A0A930A2T7-F1
#
_entry.id   AF-A0A930A2T7-F1
#
_cell.length_a   1.000
_cell.length_b   1.000
_cell.length_c   1.000
_cell.angle_alpha   90.00
_cell.angle_beta   90.00
_cell.angle_gamma   90.00
#
_symmetry.space_group_name_H-M   'P 1'
#
loop_
_entity.id
_entity.type
_entity.pdbx_description
1 polymer ?
#
loop_
_entity_poly.entity_id
_entity_poly.type
_entity_poly.pdbx_seq_one_letter_code
_entity_poly.pdbx_strand_id
1 'polypeptide(L)'
;MHNEQSYYARMRSTMSDKLRALDGQVQKGMRVLDFGSGPSEDVYEYVRYFEADYYALDNSRQVQILLEEKGIRCIDLTFLKSTDIKFDIIFMSSVFHELLSYLSRNEAASTMNVVLSHLSESGKLMIRDWCAPEDETLASVEVIPEKIEEVKQWIKVLSEHAIFLSEVVVKGNIIQASVDDLYNILLHVTWGQQSILRESNESYLVNRASIKQFILNGNPNVKLVSQRAYYQSDYTNYLSNYFKDVEAFVKQYHICTKQVIVLQKV
;
A
#
# COMPACT_ATOMS: atom_id res chain seq x y z
N MET A 1 -11.73 33.32 -4.40
CA MET A 1 -10.31 33.40 -4.03
C MET A 1 -10.00 33.34 -2.54
N HIS A 2 -10.63 34.11 -1.62
CA HIS A 2 -10.30 34.00 -0.18
C HIS A 2 -10.88 32.74 0.52
N ASN A 3 -11.98 32.18 0.00
CA ASN A 3 -12.66 31.03 0.60
C ASN A 3 -12.01 29.67 0.26
N GLU A 4 -11.46 29.53 -0.96
CA GLU A 4 -10.82 28.29 -1.46
C GLU A 4 -9.49 27.99 -0.76
N GLN A 5 -8.63 29.00 -0.53
CA GLN A 5 -7.38 28.82 0.22
C GLN A 5 -7.66 28.36 1.66
N SER A 6 -8.73 28.88 2.30
CA SER A 6 -9.13 28.45 3.64
C SER A 6 -9.70 27.03 3.67
N TYR A 7 -10.40 26.62 2.61
CA TYR A 7 -10.94 25.27 2.48
C TYR A 7 -9.83 24.24 2.24
N TYR A 8 -8.91 24.50 1.32
CA TYR A 8 -7.78 23.60 1.06
C TYR A 8 -6.86 23.46 2.27
N ALA A 9 -6.58 24.56 3.00
CA ALA A 9 -5.81 24.50 4.24
C ALA A 9 -6.50 23.65 5.33
N ARG A 10 -7.83 23.76 5.48
CA ARG A 10 -8.61 22.92 6.40
C ARG A 10 -8.63 21.46 5.96
N MET A 11 -8.90 21.19 4.68
CA MET A 11 -8.89 19.84 4.11
C MET A 11 -7.52 19.18 4.33
N ARG A 12 -6.42 19.88 4.03
CA ARG A 12 -5.05 19.38 4.24
C ARG A 12 -4.77 19.00 5.70
N SER A 13 -5.33 19.75 6.65
CA SER A 13 -5.14 19.46 8.08
C SER A 13 -5.87 18.19 8.56
N THR A 14 -6.98 17.83 7.90
CA THR A 14 -7.82 16.67 8.25
C THR A 14 -7.70 15.50 7.27
N MET A 15 -6.86 15.62 6.23
CA MET A 15 -6.68 14.58 5.21
C MET A 15 -6.17 13.28 5.83
N SER A 16 -6.80 12.19 5.42
CA SER A 16 -6.27 10.85 5.64
C SER A 16 -4.90 10.69 4.96
N ASP A 17 -4.08 9.78 5.46
CA ASP A 17 -2.77 9.52 4.85
C ASP A 17 -2.88 8.99 3.41
N LYS A 18 -4.02 8.38 3.04
CA LYS A 18 -4.35 8.02 1.65
C LYS A 18 -4.41 9.29 0.78
N LEU A 19 -5.17 10.30 1.18
CA LEU A 19 -5.31 11.54 0.42
C LEU A 19 -4.05 12.41 0.43
N ARG A 20 -3.30 12.42 1.53
CA ARG A 20 -2.01 13.13 1.61
C ARG A 20 -1.00 12.67 0.55
N ALA A 21 -1.12 11.44 0.06
CA ALA A 21 -0.27 10.96 -1.02
C ALA A 21 -0.49 11.75 -2.32
N LEU A 22 -1.73 12.19 -2.59
CA LEU A 22 -2.11 12.95 -3.80
C LEU A 22 -1.98 14.47 -3.64
N ASP A 23 -1.57 14.94 -2.46
CA ASP A 23 -1.55 16.35 -2.12
C ASP A 23 -0.69 17.18 -3.10
N GLY A 24 -1.31 18.19 -3.71
CA GLY A 24 -0.69 19.06 -4.70
C GLY A 24 -0.37 18.40 -6.05
N GLN A 25 -0.85 17.17 -6.31
CA GLN A 25 -0.60 16.48 -7.57
C GLN A 25 -1.75 16.60 -8.57
N VAL A 26 -3.00 16.61 -8.10
CA VAL A 26 -4.20 16.65 -8.95
C VAL A 26 -4.49 18.09 -9.39
N GLN A 27 -4.79 18.28 -10.67
CA GLN A 27 -5.12 19.56 -11.28
C GLN A 27 -6.34 19.45 -12.19
N LYS A 28 -6.98 20.57 -12.47
CA LYS A 28 -8.12 20.67 -13.36
C LYS A 28 -7.86 20.03 -14.72
N GLY A 29 -8.82 19.20 -15.16
CA GLY A 29 -8.77 18.49 -16.44
C GLY A 29 -7.84 17.28 -16.49
N MET A 30 -7.14 16.94 -15.41
CA MET A 30 -6.36 15.69 -15.35
C MET A 30 -7.28 14.48 -15.30
N ARG A 31 -6.82 13.36 -15.85
CA ARG A 31 -7.46 12.05 -15.68
C ARG A 31 -6.72 11.26 -14.60
N VAL A 32 -7.46 10.84 -13.57
CA VAL A 32 -6.94 10.09 -12.43
C VAL A 32 -7.59 8.72 -12.39
N LEU A 33 -6.77 7.67 -12.45
CA LEU A 33 -7.18 6.28 -12.21
C LEU A 33 -6.86 5.89 -10.77
N ASP A 34 -7.86 5.61 -9.94
CA ASP A 34 -7.69 4.96 -8.64
C ASP A 34 -7.76 3.44 -8.86
N PHE A 35 -6.59 2.81 -8.93
CA PHE A 35 -6.43 1.38 -9.17
C PHE A 35 -6.43 0.65 -7.83
N GLY A 36 -7.32 -0.33 -7.67
CA GLY A 36 -7.64 -0.90 -6.36
C GLY A 36 -8.38 0.10 -5.49
N SER A 37 -9.40 0.76 -6.04
CA SER A 37 -10.03 1.92 -5.38
C SER A 37 -10.63 1.60 -4.02
N GLY A 38 -11.10 0.36 -3.84
CA GLY A 38 -11.96 -0.02 -2.72
C GLY A 38 -13.31 0.72 -2.77
N PRO A 39 -14.13 0.59 -1.73
CA PRO A 39 -15.50 1.13 -1.70
C PRO A 39 -15.58 2.61 -1.25
N SER A 40 -14.46 3.21 -0.86
CA SER A 40 -14.38 4.57 -0.33
C SER A 40 -14.49 5.60 -1.46
N GLU A 41 -15.16 6.71 -1.16
CA GLU A 41 -15.34 7.84 -2.09
C GLU A 41 -14.26 8.92 -1.91
N ASP A 42 -13.38 8.79 -0.93
CA ASP A 42 -12.45 9.85 -0.51
C ASP A 42 -11.61 10.37 -1.69
N VAL A 43 -11.07 9.45 -2.50
CA VAL A 43 -10.25 9.81 -3.68
C VAL A 43 -11.14 10.41 -4.77
N TYR A 44 -12.35 9.87 -4.96
CA TYR A 44 -13.31 10.43 -5.91
C TYR A 44 -13.67 11.88 -5.56
N GLU A 45 -14.06 12.14 -4.31
CA GLU A 45 -14.37 13.50 -3.83
C GLU A 45 -13.18 14.43 -3.98
N TYR A 46 -11.98 13.96 -3.62
CA TYR A 46 -10.75 14.73 -3.75
C TYR A 46 -10.45 15.10 -5.21
N VAL A 47 -10.52 14.13 -6.13
CA VAL A 47 -10.26 14.37 -7.56
C VAL A 47 -11.31 15.31 -8.16
N ARG A 48 -12.58 15.12 -7.83
CA ARG A 48 -13.68 15.96 -8.32
C ARG A 48 -13.60 17.39 -7.80
N TYR A 49 -13.12 17.59 -6.57
CA TYR A 49 -12.89 18.93 -6.02
C TYR A 49 -11.94 19.77 -6.91
N PHE A 50 -10.94 19.13 -7.53
CA PHE A 50 -10.02 19.79 -8.47
C PHE A 50 -10.54 19.88 -9.90
N GLU A 51 -11.80 19.53 -10.16
CA GLU A 51 -12.36 19.46 -11.52
C GLU A 51 -11.54 18.51 -12.44
N ALA A 52 -11.04 17.42 -11.88
CA ALA A 52 -10.39 16.34 -12.62
C ALA A 52 -11.38 15.18 -12.88
N ASP A 53 -11.05 14.37 -13.90
CA ASP A 53 -11.81 13.19 -14.29
C ASP A 53 -11.34 11.98 -13.49
N TYR A 54 -12.26 11.35 -12.78
CA TYR A 54 -11.99 10.20 -11.92
C TYR A 54 -12.43 8.88 -12.57
N TYR A 55 -11.59 7.87 -12.45
CA TYR A 55 -11.88 6.49 -12.86
C TYR A 55 -11.54 5.56 -11.69
N ALA A 56 -12.51 4.77 -11.23
CA ALA A 56 -12.24 3.68 -10.29
C ALA A 56 -11.94 2.40 -11.05
N LEU A 57 -10.96 1.63 -10.58
CA LEU A 57 -10.76 0.24 -11.01
C LEU A 57 -10.64 -0.64 -9.79
N ASP A 58 -11.51 -1.64 -9.69
CA ASP A 58 -11.48 -2.64 -8.63
C ASP A 58 -11.94 -3.99 -9.17
N ASN A 59 -11.31 -5.09 -8.74
CA ASN A 59 -11.67 -6.43 -9.20
C ASN A 59 -12.84 -7.03 -8.40
N SER A 60 -13.20 -6.45 -7.25
CA SER A 60 -14.33 -6.90 -6.44
C SER A 60 -15.65 -6.42 -7.00
N ARG A 61 -16.52 -7.36 -7.42
CA ARG A 61 -17.88 -7.00 -7.88
C ARG A 61 -18.70 -6.29 -6.81
N GLN A 62 -18.48 -6.62 -5.53
CA GLN A 62 -19.15 -5.94 -4.43
C GLN A 62 -18.73 -4.47 -4.34
N VAL A 63 -17.43 -4.18 -4.47
CA VAL A 63 -16.92 -2.81 -4.51
C VAL A 63 -17.48 -2.06 -5.72
N GLN A 64 -17.48 -2.70 -6.90
CA GLN A 64 -18.02 -2.09 -8.11
C GLN A 64 -19.50 -1.69 -7.94
N ILE A 65 -20.33 -2.58 -7.38
CA ILE A 65 -21.75 -2.30 -7.12
C ILE A 65 -21.90 -1.10 -6.17
N LEU A 66 -21.14 -1.08 -5.06
CA LEU A 66 -21.21 0.01 -4.09
C LEU A 66 -20.84 1.36 -4.70
N LEU A 67 -19.81 1.39 -5.56
CA LEU A 67 -19.42 2.61 -6.27
C LEU A 67 -20.45 3.01 -7.36
N GLU A 68 -20.99 2.04 -8.10
CA GLU A 68 -22.06 2.26 -9.09
C GLU A 68 -23.31 2.88 -8.45
N GLU A 69 -23.73 2.39 -7.27
CA GLU A 69 -24.85 2.94 -6.48
C GLU A 69 -24.64 4.41 -6.10
N LYS A 70 -23.39 4.84 -5.97
CA LYS A 70 -22.98 6.23 -5.68
C LYS A 70 -22.81 7.08 -6.94
N GLY A 71 -23.08 6.51 -8.13
CA GLY A 71 -22.89 7.18 -9.42
C GLY A 71 -21.43 7.27 -9.85
N ILE A 72 -20.53 6.52 -9.21
CA ILE A 72 -19.11 6.47 -9.55
C ILE A 72 -18.89 5.36 -10.57
N ARG A 73 -18.36 5.72 -11.74
CA ARG A 73 -18.08 4.75 -12.79
C ARG A 73 -16.86 3.91 -12.46
N CYS A 74 -17.06 2.60 -12.36
CA CYS A 74 -16.00 1.61 -12.31
C CYS A 74 -15.62 1.14 -13.72
N ILE A 75 -14.32 0.99 -13.95
CA ILE A 75 -13.76 0.26 -15.08
C ILE A 75 -13.07 -1.01 -14.57
N ASP A 76 -12.82 -1.97 -15.44
CA ASP A 76 -12.10 -3.19 -15.11
C ASP A 76 -10.80 -3.31 -15.94
N LEU A 77 -10.00 -4.34 -15.65
CA LEU A 77 -8.77 -4.60 -16.41
C LEU A 77 -9.05 -4.93 -17.89
N THR A 78 -10.23 -5.44 -18.23
CA THR A 78 -10.61 -5.73 -19.63
C THR A 78 -10.82 -4.45 -20.41
N PHE A 79 -11.52 -3.48 -19.81
CA PHE A 79 -11.69 -2.14 -20.32
C PHE A 79 -10.33 -1.45 -20.44
N LEU A 80 -9.49 -1.53 -19.40
CA LEU A 80 -8.15 -0.94 -19.44
C LEU A 80 -7.32 -1.54 -20.58
N LYS A 81 -7.39 -2.86 -20.84
CA LYS A 81 -6.67 -3.49 -21.95
C LYS A 81 -7.20 -3.15 -23.35
N SER A 82 -8.45 -2.68 -23.45
CA SER A 82 -9.12 -2.44 -24.74
C SER A 82 -9.27 -0.96 -25.09
N THR A 83 -8.87 -0.06 -24.18
CA THR A 83 -8.99 1.38 -24.36
C THR A 83 -7.65 2.03 -24.68
N ASP A 84 -7.68 3.20 -25.32
CA ASP A 84 -6.50 4.05 -25.56
C ASP A 84 -6.42 5.23 -24.58
N ILE A 85 -7.32 5.28 -23.58
CA ILE A 85 -7.32 6.35 -22.58
C ILE A 85 -5.96 6.43 -21.90
N LYS A 86 -5.42 7.65 -21.78
CA LYS A 86 -4.22 7.93 -20.99
C LYS A 86 -4.58 8.70 -19.73
N PHE A 87 -3.89 8.39 -18.64
CA PHE A 87 -4.07 8.98 -17.32
C PHE A 87 -2.85 9.81 -16.93
N ASP A 88 -3.11 10.97 -16.36
CA ASP A 88 -2.07 11.85 -15.84
C ASP A 88 -1.58 11.37 -14.47
N ILE A 89 -2.46 10.71 -13.72
CA ILE A 89 -2.14 10.03 -12.47
C ILE A 89 -2.79 8.65 -12.48
N ILE A 90 -2.00 7.63 -12.22
CA ILE A 90 -2.50 6.33 -11.77
C ILE A 90 -2.10 6.19 -10.30
N PHE A 91 -3.08 6.09 -9.42
CA PHE A 91 -2.90 5.98 -7.98
C PHE A 91 -3.17 4.54 -7.54
N MET A 92 -2.25 3.98 -6.77
CA MET A 92 -2.35 2.63 -6.19
C MET A 92 -2.13 2.76 -4.69
N SER A 93 -3.20 2.71 -3.90
CA SER A 93 -3.11 2.82 -2.44
C SER A 93 -3.39 1.48 -1.77
N SER A 94 -2.37 0.88 -1.17
CA SER A 94 -2.45 -0.43 -0.49
C SER A 94 -2.93 -1.56 -1.41
N VAL A 95 -2.59 -1.55 -2.69
CA VAL A 95 -2.95 -2.64 -3.63
C VAL A 95 -1.73 -3.19 -4.38
N PHE A 96 -0.58 -2.51 -4.34
CA PHE A 96 0.59 -2.99 -5.07
C PHE A 96 1.10 -4.28 -4.44
N HIS A 97 1.16 -4.36 -3.10
CA HIS A 97 1.51 -5.61 -2.40
C HIS A 97 0.50 -6.74 -2.66
N GLU A 98 -0.80 -6.44 -2.81
CA GLU A 98 -1.80 -7.44 -3.18
C GLU A 98 -1.49 -8.05 -4.56
N LEU A 99 -1.12 -7.23 -5.55
CA LEU A 99 -0.70 -7.74 -6.85
C LEU A 99 0.49 -8.69 -6.74
N LEU A 100 1.44 -8.39 -5.85
CA LEU A 100 2.61 -9.23 -5.62
C LEU A 100 2.29 -10.53 -4.87
N SER A 101 1.21 -10.52 -4.10
CA SER A 101 0.82 -11.62 -3.21
C SER A 101 -0.14 -12.60 -3.90
N TYR A 102 -1.11 -12.09 -4.65
CA TYR A 102 -2.17 -12.91 -5.25
C TYR A 102 -1.90 -13.32 -6.70
N LEU A 103 -1.06 -12.59 -7.42
CA LEU A 103 -0.75 -12.90 -8.82
C LEU A 103 0.59 -13.64 -8.93
N SER A 104 0.71 -14.51 -9.92
CA SER A 104 2.03 -15.01 -10.30
C SER A 104 2.92 -13.85 -10.76
N ARG A 105 4.24 -14.06 -10.68
CA ARG A 105 5.23 -13.05 -11.13
C ARG A 105 4.95 -12.54 -12.56
N ASN A 106 4.53 -13.41 -13.46
CA ASN A 106 4.23 -13.03 -14.85
C ASN A 106 2.93 -12.23 -14.97
N GLU A 107 1.90 -12.59 -14.21
CA GLU A 107 0.63 -11.87 -14.17
C GLU A 107 0.77 -10.48 -13.54
N ALA A 108 1.52 -10.37 -12.44
CA ALA A 108 1.85 -9.09 -11.82
C ALA A 108 2.62 -8.18 -12.78
N ALA A 109 3.68 -8.69 -13.42
CA ALA A 109 4.46 -7.93 -14.41
C ALA A 109 3.62 -7.52 -15.63
N SER A 110 2.78 -8.42 -16.15
CA SER A 110 1.86 -8.13 -17.26
C SER A 110 0.85 -7.05 -16.87
N THR A 111 0.28 -7.15 -15.68
CA THR A 111 -0.66 -6.15 -15.14
C THR A 111 0.01 -4.78 -15.01
N MET A 112 1.22 -4.73 -14.43
CA MET A 112 1.97 -3.47 -14.32
C MET A 112 2.33 -2.89 -15.68
N ASN A 113 2.69 -3.69 -16.69
CA ASN A 113 2.95 -3.20 -18.04
C ASN A 113 1.69 -2.59 -18.69
N VAL A 114 0.50 -3.18 -18.45
CA VAL A 114 -0.78 -2.59 -18.88
C VAL A 114 -1.01 -1.26 -18.16
N VAL A 115 -0.81 -1.20 -16.85
CA VAL A 115 -0.95 0.04 -16.06
C VAL A 115 -0.01 1.14 -16.59
N LEU A 116 1.27 0.83 -16.76
CA LEU A 116 2.28 1.80 -17.21
C LEU A 116 2.04 2.28 -18.64
N SER A 117 1.53 1.43 -19.54
CA SER A 117 1.22 1.83 -20.90
C SER A 117 0.09 2.86 -20.98
N HIS A 118 -0.71 2.98 -19.91
CA HIS A 118 -1.81 3.94 -19.80
C HIS A 118 -1.40 5.27 -19.15
N LEU A 119 -0.13 5.47 -18.79
CA LEU A 119 0.35 6.79 -18.40
C LEU A 119 0.42 7.73 -19.61
N SER A 120 -0.11 8.94 -19.44
CA SER A 120 0.10 10.05 -20.38
C SER A 120 1.58 10.45 -20.43
N GLU A 121 1.97 11.23 -21.42
CA GLU A 121 3.30 11.83 -21.46
C GLU A 121 3.50 12.70 -20.20
N SER A 122 4.61 12.50 -19.48
CA SER A 122 4.83 13.10 -18.14
C SER A 122 3.86 12.64 -17.03
N GLY A 123 2.98 11.66 -17.29
CA GLY A 123 2.06 11.08 -16.33
C GLY A 123 2.78 10.34 -15.19
N LYS A 124 2.12 10.26 -14.02
CA LYS A 124 2.69 9.72 -12.78
C LYS A 124 2.00 8.44 -12.35
N LEU A 125 2.79 7.43 -12.01
CA LEU A 125 2.35 6.31 -11.19
C LEU A 125 2.67 6.63 -9.73
N MET A 126 1.65 6.66 -8.88
CA MET A 126 1.76 6.99 -7.47
C MET A 126 1.33 5.79 -6.63
N ILE A 127 2.30 5.15 -5.97
CA ILE A 127 2.06 3.98 -5.13
C ILE A 127 2.19 4.40 -3.68
N ARG A 128 1.10 4.28 -2.91
CA ARG A 128 1.09 4.42 -1.45
C ARG A 128 0.93 3.05 -0.83
N ASP A 129 2.00 2.43 -0.37
CA ASP A 129 1.96 1.04 0.11
C ASP A 129 2.89 0.80 1.31
N TRP A 130 2.97 -0.44 1.81
CA TRP A 130 3.86 -0.85 2.91
C TRP A 130 5.31 -0.44 2.63
N CYS A 131 6.08 -0.19 3.70
CA CYS A 131 7.48 0.21 3.58
C CYS A 131 8.37 -0.86 4.19
N ALA A 132 8.86 -1.78 3.36
CA ALA A 132 9.83 -2.77 3.81
C ALA A 132 11.06 -2.09 4.44
N PRO A 133 11.55 -2.56 5.59
CA PRO A 133 12.80 -2.09 6.17
C PRO A 133 14.01 -2.33 5.26
N GLU A 134 14.00 -3.43 4.49
CA GLU A 134 15.15 -3.91 3.72
C GLU A 134 16.35 -4.21 4.64
N ASP A 135 16.06 -4.85 5.77
CA ASP A 135 17.02 -5.16 6.83
C ASP A 135 16.94 -6.64 7.21
N GLU A 136 17.98 -7.39 6.83
CA GLU A 136 18.09 -8.83 7.09
C GLU A 136 18.78 -9.13 8.44
N THR A 137 19.12 -8.11 9.24
CA THR A 137 19.75 -8.33 10.55
C THR A 137 18.82 -9.10 11.49
N LEU A 138 19.39 -10.02 12.27
CA LEU A 138 18.64 -10.75 13.28
C LEU A 138 18.37 -9.86 14.48
N ALA A 139 17.11 -9.78 14.87
CA ALA A 139 16.64 -9.02 16.01
C ALA A 139 15.67 -9.85 16.85
N SER A 140 15.35 -9.35 18.03
CA SER A 140 14.39 -9.98 18.92
C SER A 140 13.36 -8.96 19.40
N VAL A 141 12.12 -9.41 19.53
CA VAL A 141 11.02 -8.66 20.16
C VAL A 141 10.34 -9.54 21.20
N GLU A 142 10.00 -8.95 22.34
CA GLU A 142 9.25 -9.64 23.39
C GLU A 142 7.75 -9.37 23.25
N VAL A 143 6.97 -10.43 23.13
CA VAL A 143 5.52 -10.39 23.15
C VAL A 143 5.02 -10.30 24.59
N ILE A 144 3.98 -9.53 24.81
CA ILE A 144 3.26 -9.49 26.08
C ILE A 144 2.68 -10.89 26.37
N PRO A 145 2.83 -11.45 27.58
CA PRO A 145 2.46 -12.84 27.88
C PRO A 145 1.04 -13.23 27.45
N GLU A 146 0.08 -12.32 27.60
CA GLU A 146 -1.33 -12.55 27.28
C GLU A 146 -1.60 -12.65 25.77
N LYS A 147 -0.65 -12.22 24.93
CA LYS A 147 -0.78 -12.16 23.47
C LYS A 147 0.03 -13.23 22.74
N ILE A 148 0.90 -13.97 23.43
CA ILE A 148 1.83 -14.91 22.79
C ILE A 148 1.13 -15.98 21.94
N GLU A 149 0.00 -16.52 22.40
CA GLU A 149 -0.70 -17.57 21.65
C GLU A 149 -1.33 -17.03 20.35
N GLU A 150 -1.84 -15.79 20.37
CA GLU A 150 -2.34 -15.11 19.17
C GLU A 150 -1.19 -14.85 18.19
N VAL A 151 -0.05 -14.35 18.67
CA VAL A 151 1.12 -14.08 17.82
C VAL A 151 1.72 -15.37 17.26
N LYS A 152 1.76 -16.46 18.04
CA LYS A 152 2.18 -17.78 17.54
C LYS A 152 1.27 -18.28 16.43
N GLN A 153 -0.04 -18.03 16.51
CA GLN A 153 -0.96 -18.39 15.43
C GLN A 153 -0.65 -17.60 14.16
N TRP A 154 -0.40 -16.29 14.27
CA TRP A 154 0.05 -15.49 13.13
C TRP A 154 1.34 -16.03 12.52
N ILE A 155 2.37 -16.27 13.33
CA ILE A 155 3.65 -16.83 12.86
C ILE A 155 3.43 -18.17 12.15
N LYS A 156 2.60 -19.05 12.72
CA LYS A 156 2.31 -20.34 12.10
C LYS A 156 1.69 -20.17 10.71
N VAL A 157 0.63 -19.38 10.58
CA VAL A 157 -0.08 -19.23 9.30
C VAL A 157 0.77 -18.47 8.27
N LEU A 158 1.48 -17.43 8.68
CA LEU A 158 2.43 -16.72 7.81
C LEU A 158 3.55 -17.65 7.32
N SER A 159 4.03 -18.56 8.16
CA SER A 159 4.98 -19.60 7.76
C SER A 159 4.37 -20.61 6.78
N GLU A 160 3.13 -21.05 7.00
CA GLU A 160 2.42 -21.98 6.11
C GLU A 160 2.18 -21.38 4.72
N HIS A 161 2.01 -20.07 4.63
CA HIS A 161 1.88 -19.32 3.38
C HIS A 161 3.21 -18.81 2.81
N ALA A 162 4.34 -19.23 3.39
CA ALA A 162 5.69 -18.86 2.95
C ALA A 162 5.92 -17.33 2.88
N ILE A 163 5.36 -16.58 3.82
CA ILE A 163 5.56 -15.13 3.92
C ILE A 163 6.97 -14.77 4.41
N PHE A 164 7.57 -15.62 5.24
CA PHE A 164 8.89 -15.36 5.81
C PHE A 164 10.03 -15.66 4.84
N LEU A 165 11.05 -14.81 4.88
CA LEU A 165 12.28 -14.96 4.12
C LEU A 165 13.27 -15.91 4.82
N SER A 166 13.17 -16.02 6.15
CA SER A 166 14.08 -16.80 6.98
C SER A 166 13.38 -17.53 8.12
N GLU A 167 14.15 -18.28 8.92
CA GLU A 167 13.61 -18.98 10.09
C GLU A 167 13.16 -18.00 11.18
N VAL A 168 11.91 -18.17 11.66
CA VAL A 168 11.37 -17.44 12.81
C VAL A 168 11.41 -18.34 14.04
N VAL A 169 12.19 -17.95 15.05
CA VAL A 169 12.38 -18.73 16.28
C VAL A 169 11.58 -18.11 17.41
N VAL A 170 10.73 -18.91 18.07
CA VAL A 170 9.94 -18.49 19.24
C VAL A 170 10.43 -19.23 20.49
N LYS A 171 10.92 -18.48 21.49
CA LYS A 171 11.39 -19.01 22.78
C LYS A 171 10.66 -18.33 23.94
N GLY A 172 9.69 -19.04 24.52
CA GLY A 172 8.79 -18.43 25.50
C GLY A 172 7.97 -17.32 24.84
N ASN A 173 8.18 -16.07 25.30
CA ASN A 173 7.53 -14.89 24.76
C ASN A 173 8.43 -14.07 23.83
N ILE A 174 9.64 -14.53 23.54
CA ILE A 174 10.59 -13.81 22.68
C ILE A 174 10.54 -14.42 21.28
N ILE A 175 10.36 -13.56 20.29
CA ILE A 175 10.48 -13.90 18.87
C ILE A 175 11.82 -13.38 18.39
N GLN A 176 12.59 -14.23 17.71
CA GLN A 176 13.84 -13.87 17.06
C GLN A 176 13.75 -14.22 15.57
N ALA A 177 13.97 -13.23 14.72
CA ALA A 177 13.95 -13.38 13.26
C ALA A 177 14.72 -12.22 12.60
N SER A 178 14.79 -12.20 11.27
CA SER A 178 15.24 -11.02 10.53
C SER A 178 14.31 -9.81 10.80
N VAL A 179 14.81 -8.59 10.68
CA VAL A 179 13.99 -7.37 10.86
C VAL A 179 12.84 -7.34 9.84
N ASP A 180 13.05 -7.77 8.60
CA ASP A 180 11.99 -7.91 7.58
C ASP A 180 10.89 -8.93 7.99
N ASP A 181 11.27 -10.07 8.58
CA ASP A 181 10.27 -11.05 9.06
C ASP A 181 9.55 -10.57 10.31
N LEU A 182 10.26 -9.90 11.22
CA LEU A 182 9.64 -9.22 12.38
C LEU A 182 8.68 -8.13 11.92
N TYR A 183 9.01 -7.39 10.85
CA TYR A 183 8.13 -6.39 10.27
C TYR A 183 6.81 -6.99 9.78
N ASN A 184 6.86 -8.13 9.07
CA ASN A 184 5.64 -8.86 8.71
C ASN A 184 4.84 -9.22 9.97
N ILE A 185 5.47 -9.81 10.98
CA ILE A 185 4.76 -10.23 12.21
C ILE A 185 4.11 -9.02 12.90
N LEU A 186 4.89 -7.96 13.14
CA LEU A 186 4.44 -6.75 13.84
C LEU A 186 3.20 -6.16 13.18
N LEU A 187 3.22 -5.98 11.86
CA LEU A 187 2.11 -5.33 11.17
C LEU A 187 0.90 -6.25 10.97
N HIS A 188 1.09 -7.55 10.73
CA HIS A 188 -0.02 -8.47 10.55
C HIS A 188 -0.88 -8.62 11.80
N VAL A 189 -0.26 -8.67 13.00
CA VAL A 189 -1.03 -8.85 14.24
C VAL A 189 -1.99 -7.69 14.52
N THR A 190 -1.74 -6.50 13.96
CA THR A 190 -2.61 -5.32 14.14
C THR A 190 -4.00 -5.50 13.53
N TRP A 191 -4.17 -6.44 12.59
CA TRP A 191 -5.46 -6.74 11.98
C TRP A 191 -6.36 -7.63 12.84
N GLY A 192 -5.82 -8.22 13.91
CA GLY A 192 -6.52 -9.13 14.81
C GLY A 192 -6.80 -10.51 14.20
N GLN A 193 -7.00 -11.48 15.07
CA GLN A 193 -7.13 -12.90 14.73
C GLN A 193 -8.20 -13.23 13.67
N GLN A 194 -9.31 -12.48 13.63
CA GLN A 194 -10.39 -12.64 12.66
C GLN A 194 -9.95 -12.38 11.21
N SER A 195 -8.86 -11.64 11.02
CA SER A 195 -8.35 -11.25 9.70
C SER A 195 -7.29 -12.22 9.15
N ILE A 196 -6.86 -13.22 9.94
CA ILE A 196 -5.78 -14.16 9.56
C ILE A 196 -6.03 -14.78 8.19
N LEU A 197 -7.23 -15.30 7.93
CA LEU A 197 -7.54 -15.97 6.66
C LEU A 197 -7.35 -15.08 5.43
N ARG A 198 -7.56 -13.77 5.59
CA ARG A 198 -7.40 -12.79 4.52
C ARG A 198 -5.94 -12.34 4.43
N GLU A 199 -5.43 -11.73 5.51
CA GLU A 199 -4.15 -11.01 5.51
C GLU A 199 -2.93 -11.93 5.41
N SER A 200 -3.01 -13.17 5.90
CA SER A 200 -1.83 -14.06 5.93
C SER A 200 -1.34 -14.54 4.57
N ASN A 201 -2.05 -14.23 3.49
CA ASN A 201 -1.60 -14.50 2.11
C ASN A 201 -0.72 -13.37 1.58
N GLU A 202 -0.62 -12.25 2.29
CA GLU A 202 0.01 -11.04 1.80
C GLU A 202 1.38 -10.84 2.42
N SER A 203 2.37 -10.54 1.59
CA SER A 203 3.65 -10.04 2.09
C SER A 203 3.60 -8.53 2.14
N TYR A 204 3.99 -7.95 3.27
CA TYR A 204 4.07 -6.49 3.42
C TYR A 204 5.43 -5.92 2.98
N LEU A 205 6.29 -6.76 2.38
CA LEU A 205 7.62 -6.37 1.93
C LEU A 205 7.61 -5.73 0.54
N VAL A 206 7.09 -4.51 0.44
CA VAL A 206 7.28 -3.67 -0.76
C VAL A 206 8.62 -2.94 -0.65
N ASN A 207 9.61 -3.41 -1.41
CA ASN A 207 11.00 -2.95 -1.36
C ASN A 207 11.50 -2.46 -2.73
N ARG A 208 12.73 -1.93 -2.77
CA ARG A 208 13.38 -1.49 -4.02
C ARG A 208 13.47 -2.60 -5.07
N ALA A 209 13.67 -3.85 -4.65
CA ALA A 209 13.79 -4.98 -5.56
C ALA A 209 12.47 -5.25 -6.30
N SER A 210 11.33 -5.22 -5.61
CA SER A 210 10.02 -5.40 -6.23
C SER A 210 9.68 -4.24 -7.17
N ILE A 211 9.94 -3.00 -6.78
CA ILE A 211 9.77 -1.82 -7.67
C ILE A 211 10.63 -1.95 -8.92
N LYS A 212 11.90 -2.32 -8.77
CA LYS A 212 12.79 -2.54 -9.91
C LYS A 212 12.26 -3.64 -10.82
N GLN A 213 11.89 -4.78 -10.24
CA GLN A 213 11.48 -5.96 -10.98
C GLN A 213 10.18 -5.76 -11.75
N PHE A 214 9.16 -5.19 -11.13
CA PHE A 214 7.80 -5.13 -11.68
C PHE A 214 7.48 -3.82 -12.40
N ILE A 215 8.26 -2.77 -12.17
CA ILE A 215 7.99 -1.44 -12.73
C ILE A 215 9.14 -0.98 -13.62
N LEU A 216 10.38 -0.94 -13.13
CA LEU A 216 11.48 -0.31 -13.87
C LEU A 216 12.11 -1.22 -14.95
N ASN A 217 12.25 -2.51 -14.66
CA ASN A 217 12.82 -3.46 -15.61
C ASN A 217 11.87 -3.62 -16.80
N GLY A 218 12.37 -3.34 -18.01
CA GLY A 218 11.57 -3.41 -19.24
C GLY A 218 10.78 -2.13 -19.56
N ASN A 219 10.81 -1.11 -18.70
CA ASN A 219 10.12 0.16 -18.91
C ASN A 219 11.12 1.33 -18.86
N PRO A 220 11.99 1.50 -19.88
CA PRO A 220 13.05 2.52 -19.87
C PRO A 220 12.51 3.95 -19.83
N ASN A 221 11.25 4.15 -20.23
CA ASN A 221 10.58 5.45 -20.23
C ASN A 221 9.89 5.75 -18.91
N VAL A 222 10.17 5.00 -17.83
CA VAL A 222 9.61 5.27 -16.49
C VAL A 222 10.76 5.43 -15.51
N LYS A 223 10.77 6.53 -14.77
CA LYS A 223 11.80 6.80 -13.74
C LYS A 223 11.18 7.03 -12.37
N LEU A 224 11.89 6.62 -11.33
CA LEU A 224 11.58 7.01 -9.96
C LEU A 224 11.88 8.50 -9.76
N VAL A 225 10.88 9.28 -9.34
CA VAL A 225 10.98 10.73 -9.11
C VAL A 225 11.11 11.03 -7.62
N SER A 226 10.35 10.37 -6.77
CA SER A 226 10.43 10.53 -5.32
C SER A 226 9.97 9.29 -4.58
N GLN A 227 10.54 9.06 -3.41
CA GLN A 227 10.11 8.04 -2.46
C GLN A 227 10.14 8.65 -1.06
N ARG A 228 9.05 8.52 -0.32
CA ARG A 228 8.96 9.02 1.07
C ARG A 228 8.30 7.98 1.94
N ALA A 229 9.06 7.42 2.88
CA ALA A 229 8.56 6.57 3.95
C ALA A 229 8.04 7.42 5.12
N TYR A 230 7.05 6.90 5.83
CA TYR A 230 6.52 7.50 7.05
C TYR A 230 5.94 6.42 7.96
N TYR A 231 5.93 6.73 9.26
CA TYR A 231 5.28 5.91 10.26
C TYR A 231 3.89 6.49 10.57
N GLN A 232 2.86 5.67 10.47
CA GLN A 232 1.50 6.02 10.87
C GLN A 232 1.38 5.85 12.39
N SER A 233 1.13 6.96 13.10
CA SER A 233 1.25 7.04 14.57
C SER A 233 0.30 6.13 15.34
N ASP A 234 -0.82 5.74 14.74
CA ASP A 234 -1.79 4.82 15.33
C ASP A 234 -1.23 3.40 15.49
N TYR A 235 -0.29 2.97 14.64
CA TYR A 235 0.33 1.65 14.74
C TYR A 235 1.10 1.45 16.04
N THR A 236 1.78 2.47 16.59
CA THR A 236 2.49 2.29 17.87
C THR A 236 1.52 1.86 18.97
N ASN A 237 0.32 2.46 19.00
CA ASN A 237 -0.69 2.11 19.99
C ASN A 237 -1.18 0.68 19.82
N TYR A 238 -1.42 0.24 18.58
CA TYR A 238 -1.82 -1.15 18.31
C TYR A 238 -0.71 -2.14 18.68
N LEU A 239 0.53 -1.86 18.27
CA LEU A 239 1.69 -2.72 18.54
C LEU A 239 2.00 -2.82 20.04
N SER A 240 1.80 -1.73 20.79
CA SER A 240 2.04 -1.70 22.24
C SER A 240 1.07 -2.61 23.02
N ASN A 241 -0.05 -3.01 22.40
CA ASN A 241 -0.94 -4.02 22.98
C ASN A 241 -0.42 -5.45 22.81
N TYR A 242 0.59 -5.67 21.97
CA TYR A 242 1.15 -6.99 21.65
C TYR A 242 2.59 -7.16 22.12
N PHE A 243 3.41 -6.10 22.08
CA PHE A 243 4.86 -6.21 22.27
C PHE A 243 5.37 -5.23 23.32
N LYS A 244 6.32 -5.69 24.14
CA LYS A 244 7.01 -4.84 25.12
C LYS A 244 8.04 -3.96 24.43
N ASP A 245 8.16 -2.71 24.91
CA ASP A 245 9.15 -1.73 24.45
C ASP A 245 9.19 -1.54 22.92
N VAL A 246 8.06 -1.76 22.25
CA VAL A 246 7.99 -1.80 20.78
C VAL A 246 8.33 -0.46 20.13
N GLU A 247 8.10 0.66 20.82
CA GLU A 247 8.50 1.98 20.34
C GLU A 247 10.03 2.09 20.21
N ALA A 248 10.78 1.51 21.16
CA ALA A 248 12.25 1.48 21.09
C ALA A 248 12.71 0.62 19.91
N PHE A 249 12.05 -0.53 19.67
CA PHE A 249 12.32 -1.38 18.51
C PHE A 249 12.05 -0.65 17.18
N VAL A 250 10.88 -0.04 17.04
CA VAL A 250 10.48 0.74 15.85
C VAL A 250 11.49 1.84 15.56
N LYS A 251 11.94 2.56 16.60
CA LYS A 251 12.94 3.61 16.47
C LYS A 251 14.32 3.08 16.11
N GLN A 252 14.76 1.99 16.74
CA GLN A 252 16.07 1.38 16.50
C GLN A 252 16.23 0.90 15.05
N TYR A 253 15.21 0.22 14.54
CA TYR A 253 15.23 -0.37 13.20
C TYR A 253 14.56 0.51 12.13
N HIS A 254 14.25 1.77 12.47
CA HIS A 254 13.63 2.74 11.56
C HIS A 254 12.39 2.21 10.83
N ILE A 255 11.59 1.40 11.54
CA ILE A 255 10.40 0.78 10.98
C ILE A 255 9.44 1.87 10.51
N CYS A 256 9.02 1.80 9.24
CA CYS A 256 8.03 2.69 8.64
C CYS A 256 6.80 1.86 8.26
N THR A 257 5.59 2.36 8.49
CA THR A 257 4.39 1.58 8.13
C THR A 257 4.05 1.72 6.66
N LYS A 258 4.24 2.92 6.08
CA LYS A 258 3.87 3.18 4.69
C LYS A 258 4.92 4.04 3.99
N GLN A 259 4.89 4.00 2.67
CA GLN A 259 5.67 4.86 1.81
C GLN A 259 4.81 5.36 0.65
N VAL A 260 5.19 6.52 0.11
CA VAL A 260 4.67 7.03 -1.17
C VAL A 260 5.82 7.01 -2.18
N ILE A 261 5.63 6.28 -3.26
CA ILE A 261 6.55 6.15 -4.38
C ILE A 261 5.91 6.84 -5.57
N VAL A 262 6.63 7.78 -6.17
CA VAL A 262 6.19 8.49 -7.38
C VAL A 262 7.15 8.13 -8.50
N LEU A 263 6.62 7.47 -9.52
CA LEU A 263 7.29 7.24 -10.77
C LEU A 263 6.66 8.09 -11.85
N GLN A 264 7.44 8.50 -12.84
CA GLN A 264 6.97 9.35 -13.92
C GLN A 264 7.43 8.82 -15.27
N LYS A 265 6.52 8.87 -16.24
CA LYS A 265 6.83 8.56 -17.63
C LYS A 265 7.63 9.72 -18.26
N VAL A 266 8.74 9.40 -18.93
CA VAL A 266 9.65 10.34 -19.60
C VAL A 266 9.60 10.23 -21.12
#